data_AF-A0A1V4DNN0-F1
#
_entry.id   AF-A0A1V4DNN0-F1
#
_cell.length_a   1.000
_cell.length_b   1.000
_cell.length_c   1.000
_cell.angle_alpha   90.00
_cell.angle_beta   90.00
_cell.angle_gamma   90.00
#
_symmetry.space_group_name_H-M   'P 1'
#
loop_
_entity.id
_entity.type
_entity.pdbx_description
1 polymer ?
#
loop_
_entity_poly.entity_id
_entity_poly.type
_entity_poly.pdbx_seq_one_letter_code
_entity_poly.pdbx_strand_id
1 'polypeptide(L)'
;MRVYLSSTVSDLEKYRSAVLARLRKLPLDVIAMEDYAAFDERPLEKCLADVASCDVYVGLFAFRYGYVPDIGPQNPDGRSITELEYRKAGEAGRKRLIFLVEDGASWPMGHVDALTDPAAPSATGIKRLRDELKKVHGIGWFTNPGDLAADVVSAVAADLQLPPGAIAPPRPVAEPPHPRKLVHDLLLLHAPRDREAAAQLASAVGVMWNVTTSATDLLSSTAQEMLALDRAVTASRTVGLLLSPPLTTILDENPDRTRRILDLARARTGHPLLGIVAPDSDTGTAISDAERWGITETLAESATRTLPNRLHAALLQTVGLQRPDHEIGLPVVVVAMTGTEAEDLLGTASGQVRDIIEGFGLPPESIRTRYGTTRSDWKPFGAEGLTVAQVLESAVSGVNDPDLLLRGRKIRLQPYLFDDLLSYDLTHSLVFQDISRNGCLVVADELSLLHRDLNDAFRASPLYEGPQISLITLSPGDPAAGTPHELIREVLAERLHHPHHRFGNALDPLCEMNVASRRHLDRWLRASLPQTLDAYRNARPSADKARRLEEELGTRPSGAMARLVTEG
;
A
#
# COMPACT_ATOMS: atom_id res chain seq x y z
N MET A 1 2.09 29.44 -15.22
CA MET A 1 1.61 30.24 -14.08
C MET A 1 2.78 31.01 -13.51
N ARG A 2 2.61 32.32 -13.33
CA ARG A 2 3.62 33.27 -12.84
C ARG A 2 3.34 33.64 -11.39
N VAL A 3 4.35 33.51 -10.53
CA VAL A 3 4.26 33.74 -9.08
C VAL A 3 5.20 34.84 -8.67
N TYR A 4 4.69 35.90 -8.03
CA TYR A 4 5.50 37.00 -7.51
C TYR A 4 5.70 36.87 -5.99
N LEU A 5 6.96 36.83 -5.52
CA LEU A 5 7.29 36.73 -4.09
C LEU A 5 7.71 38.10 -3.52
N SER A 6 6.81 38.72 -2.76
CA SER A 6 7.04 39.98 -2.06
C SER A 6 7.33 39.77 -0.58
N SER A 7 8.38 40.44 -0.07
CA SER A 7 8.65 40.64 1.36
C SER A 7 9.75 41.68 1.56
N THR A 8 10.00 42.07 2.81
CA THR A 8 11.28 42.69 3.20
C THR A 8 12.44 41.70 3.08
N VAL A 9 13.67 42.18 2.87
CA VAL A 9 14.86 41.32 2.70
C VAL A 9 15.53 41.01 4.03
N SER A 10 16.06 42.03 4.70
CA SER A 10 17.05 41.89 5.77
C SER A 10 16.59 41.09 7.00
N ASP A 11 15.29 41.10 7.30
CA ASP A 11 14.70 40.33 8.40
C ASP A 11 14.18 38.95 7.98
N LEU A 12 13.96 38.73 6.68
CA LEU A 12 13.36 37.51 6.14
C LEU A 12 14.28 36.74 5.18
N GLU A 13 15.56 37.09 5.09
CA GLU A 13 16.52 36.51 4.14
C GLU A 13 16.47 34.97 4.12
N LYS A 14 16.61 34.32 5.29
CA LYS A 14 16.56 32.85 5.42
C LYS A 14 15.21 32.25 5.00
N TYR A 15 14.12 32.96 5.26
CA TYR A 15 12.76 32.54 4.94
C TYR A 15 12.51 32.63 3.43
N ARG A 16 12.93 33.74 2.80
CA ARG A 16 12.87 33.94 1.36
C ARG A 16 13.67 32.89 0.61
N SER A 17 14.92 32.63 1.03
CA SER A 17 15.76 31.61 0.39
C SER A 17 15.12 30.22 0.43
N ALA A 18 14.52 29.84 1.56
CA ALA A 18 13.84 28.55 1.69
C ALA A 18 12.62 28.44 0.76
N VAL A 19 11.79 29.49 0.70
CA VAL A 19 10.61 29.55 -0.19
C VAL A 19 11.01 29.50 -1.66
N LEU A 20 11.96 30.35 -2.09
CA LEU A 20 12.44 30.39 -3.48
C LEU A 20 13.05 29.06 -3.91
N ALA A 21 13.86 28.44 -3.05
CA ALA A 21 14.48 27.15 -3.34
C ALA A 21 13.46 26.02 -3.57
N ARG A 22 12.25 26.14 -3.02
CA ARG A 22 11.16 25.16 -3.23
C ARG A 22 10.30 25.53 -4.44
N LEU A 23 9.87 26.79 -4.57
CA LEU A 23 9.05 27.24 -5.70
C LEU A 23 9.76 27.03 -7.04
N ARG A 24 11.08 27.27 -7.11
CA ARG A 24 11.88 27.07 -8.33
C ARG A 24 12.09 25.61 -8.73
N LYS A 25 11.76 24.65 -7.88
CA LYS A 25 11.77 23.21 -8.24
C LYS A 25 10.49 22.77 -8.96
N LEU A 26 9.49 23.65 -9.02
CA LEU A 26 8.23 23.43 -9.72
C LEU A 26 8.29 24.09 -11.11
N PRO A 27 7.46 23.65 -12.07
CA PRO A 27 7.37 24.26 -13.39
C PRO A 27 6.59 25.60 -13.34
N LEU A 28 7.11 26.55 -12.56
CA LEU A 28 6.55 27.87 -12.30
C LEU A 28 7.51 28.97 -12.78
N ASP A 29 6.93 30.06 -13.29
CA ASP A 29 7.68 31.29 -13.56
C ASP A 29 7.70 32.14 -12.28
N VAL A 30 8.77 32.06 -11.50
CA VAL A 30 8.88 32.72 -10.19
C VAL A 30 9.64 34.03 -10.34
N ILE A 31 8.99 35.14 -9.96
CA ILE A 31 9.57 36.49 -9.96
C ILE A 31 9.89 36.89 -8.52
N ALA A 32 11.14 37.26 -8.28
CA ALA A 32 11.60 37.81 -7.01
C ALA A 32 12.66 38.89 -7.27
N MET A 33 12.80 39.84 -6.34
CA MET A 33 13.71 40.98 -6.50
C MET A 33 15.20 40.59 -6.65
N GLU A 34 15.59 39.42 -6.13
CA GLU A 34 16.94 38.86 -6.23
C GLU A 34 17.33 38.49 -7.67
N ASP A 35 16.34 38.34 -8.56
CA ASP A 35 16.54 37.95 -9.95
C ASP A 35 16.60 39.17 -10.91
N TYR A 36 16.45 40.38 -10.39
CA TYR A 36 16.53 41.58 -11.22
C TYR A 36 17.99 41.88 -11.62
N ALA A 37 18.28 41.76 -12.92
CA ALA A 37 19.50 42.31 -13.54
C ALA A 37 19.45 43.85 -13.56
N ALA A 38 20.55 44.54 -13.89
CA ALA A 38 20.53 46.00 -14.06
C ALA A 38 19.52 46.43 -15.14
N PHE A 39 18.65 47.41 -14.83
CA PHE A 39 17.63 47.94 -15.74
C PHE A 39 17.52 49.47 -15.63
N ASP A 40 17.14 50.13 -16.73
CA ASP A 40 17.07 51.61 -16.85
C ASP A 40 15.77 52.24 -16.29
N GLU A 41 14.75 51.42 -15.99
CA GLU A 41 13.45 51.84 -15.43
C GLU A 41 13.54 52.19 -13.94
N ARG A 42 12.61 53.02 -13.42
CA ARG A 42 12.55 53.31 -11.98
C ARG A 42 12.19 52.01 -11.22
N PRO A 43 12.92 51.62 -10.15
CA PRO A 43 12.70 50.34 -9.46
C PRO A 43 11.26 50.10 -8.98
N LEU A 44 10.53 51.16 -8.62
CA LEU A 44 9.12 51.05 -8.20
C LEU A 44 8.18 50.68 -9.35
N GLU A 45 8.35 51.29 -10.53
CA GLU A 45 7.45 51.08 -11.67
C GLU A 45 7.51 49.63 -12.16
N LYS A 46 8.73 49.08 -12.20
CA LYS A 46 8.96 47.69 -12.58
C LYS A 46 8.33 46.69 -11.61
N CYS A 47 8.55 46.84 -10.30
CA CYS A 47 7.93 45.95 -9.32
C CYS A 47 6.40 45.96 -9.41
N LEU A 48 5.79 47.13 -9.61
CA LEU A 48 4.33 47.24 -9.76
C LEU A 48 3.82 46.62 -11.07
N ALA A 49 4.58 46.73 -12.16
CA ALA A 49 4.25 46.07 -13.43
C ALA A 49 4.35 44.54 -13.32
N ASP A 50 5.40 44.03 -12.69
CA ASP A 50 5.60 42.59 -12.51
C ASP A 50 4.52 41.97 -11.62
N VAL A 51 4.15 42.64 -10.53
CA VAL A 51 3.01 42.27 -9.68
C VAL A 51 1.70 42.31 -10.47
N ALA A 52 1.48 43.34 -11.28
CA ALA A 52 0.27 43.41 -12.09
C ALA A 52 0.21 42.31 -13.15
N SER A 53 1.35 41.75 -13.57
CA SER A 53 1.44 40.70 -14.58
C SER A 53 1.38 39.26 -14.03
N CYS A 54 1.52 39.06 -12.72
CA CYS A 54 1.55 37.73 -12.14
C CYS A 54 0.15 37.08 -12.07
N ASP A 55 0.11 35.76 -11.95
CA ASP A 55 -1.13 35.01 -11.70
C ASP A 55 -1.42 34.93 -10.20
N VAL A 56 -0.37 34.75 -9.39
CA VAL A 56 -0.43 34.65 -7.92
C VAL A 56 0.61 35.57 -7.29
N TYR A 57 0.18 36.37 -6.31
CA TYR A 57 1.01 37.16 -5.43
C TYR A 57 1.20 36.44 -4.10
N VAL A 58 2.44 36.25 -3.68
CA VAL A 58 2.80 35.69 -2.36
C VAL A 58 3.45 36.80 -1.54
N GLY A 59 2.81 37.20 -0.43
CA GLY A 59 3.32 38.21 0.48
C GLY A 59 3.76 37.61 1.81
N LEU A 60 5.03 37.78 2.17
CA LEU A 60 5.56 37.40 3.48
C LEU A 60 5.77 38.66 4.34
N PHE A 61 5.17 38.71 5.52
CA PHE A 61 5.30 39.87 6.41
C PHE A 61 5.68 39.45 7.84
N ALA A 62 6.80 40.00 8.31
CA ALA A 62 7.22 39.92 9.70
C ALA A 62 6.86 41.24 10.42
N PHE A 63 7.80 41.82 11.18
CA PHE A 63 7.58 42.99 12.03
C PHE A 63 8.28 44.27 11.52
N ARG A 64 8.74 44.28 10.27
CA ARG A 64 9.28 45.47 9.60
C ARG A 64 8.37 45.95 8.49
N TYR A 65 8.23 47.27 8.36
CA TYR A 65 7.45 47.89 7.29
C TYR A 65 8.21 47.94 5.97
N GLY A 66 9.54 48.02 6.03
CA GLY A 66 10.42 48.03 4.88
C GLY A 66 10.66 49.43 4.31
N TYR A 67 11.24 49.46 3.11
CA TYR A 67 11.59 50.70 2.41
C TYR A 67 10.35 51.45 1.91
N VAL A 68 10.31 52.77 2.12
CA VAL A 68 9.27 53.67 1.64
C VAL A 68 9.83 54.49 0.47
N PRO A 69 9.37 54.26 -0.77
CA PRO A 69 9.74 55.09 -1.91
C PRO A 69 9.26 56.54 -1.73
N ASP A 70 9.96 57.48 -2.37
CA ASP A 70 9.66 58.91 -2.30
C ASP A 70 8.18 59.23 -2.54
N ILE A 71 7.66 60.22 -1.81
CA ILE A 71 6.30 60.70 -1.97
C ILE A 71 6.20 61.37 -3.34
N GLY A 72 5.26 60.89 -4.15
CA GLY A 72 5.03 61.37 -5.51
C GLY A 72 3.73 60.80 -6.08
N PRO A 73 3.46 61.01 -7.38
CA PRO A 73 2.18 60.61 -7.99
C PRO A 73 1.83 59.12 -7.82
N GLN A 74 2.83 58.24 -7.71
CA GLN A 74 2.66 56.80 -7.56
C GLN A 74 2.69 56.32 -6.08
N ASN A 75 3.07 57.18 -5.14
CA ASN A 75 3.05 56.90 -3.70
C ASN A 75 2.63 58.13 -2.88
N PRO A 76 1.42 58.70 -3.11
CA PRO A 76 0.99 59.92 -2.45
C PRO A 76 0.83 59.75 -0.93
N ASP A 77 0.59 58.51 -0.48
CA ASP A 77 0.32 58.17 0.92
C ASP A 77 1.59 57.73 1.69
N GLY A 78 2.77 57.75 1.07
CA GLY A 78 4.03 57.37 1.71
C GLY A 78 4.06 55.93 2.23
N ARG A 79 3.53 54.98 1.46
CA ARG A 79 3.49 53.54 1.81
C ARG A 79 4.79 52.82 1.47
N SER A 80 5.09 51.73 2.17
CA SER A 80 6.25 50.91 1.84
C SER A 80 6.07 50.17 0.52
N ILE A 81 7.18 49.81 -0.12
CA ILE A 81 7.16 49.12 -1.42
C ILE A 81 6.36 47.81 -1.36
N THR A 82 6.54 47.02 -0.30
CA THR A 82 5.80 45.77 -0.08
C THR A 82 4.31 46.00 0.16
N GLU A 83 3.91 47.11 0.80
CA GLU A 83 2.50 47.48 0.87
C GLU A 83 1.96 47.88 -0.52
N LEU A 84 2.72 48.66 -1.29
CA LEU A 84 2.33 49.07 -2.64
C LEU A 84 2.14 47.86 -3.57
N GLU A 85 3.03 46.87 -3.51
CA GLU A 85 2.91 45.61 -4.24
C GLU A 85 1.62 44.85 -3.84
N TYR A 86 1.35 44.68 -2.54
CA TYR A 86 0.12 44.04 -2.05
C TYR A 86 -1.16 44.74 -2.56
N ARG A 87 -1.17 46.07 -2.57
CA ARG A 87 -2.31 46.87 -3.07
C ARG A 87 -2.46 46.69 -4.57
N LYS A 88 -1.36 46.77 -5.31
CA LYS A 88 -1.35 46.62 -6.77
C LYS A 88 -1.83 45.25 -7.21
N ALA A 89 -1.44 44.20 -6.50
CA ALA A 89 -1.97 42.85 -6.72
C ALA A 89 -3.49 42.82 -6.56
N GLY A 90 -4.03 43.49 -5.52
CA GLY A 90 -5.47 43.59 -5.30
C GLY A 90 -6.20 44.38 -6.39
N GLU A 91 -5.65 45.53 -6.79
CA GLU A 91 -6.19 46.37 -7.88
C GLU A 91 -6.23 45.63 -9.21
N ALA A 92 -5.20 44.85 -9.51
CA ALA A 92 -5.10 44.03 -10.71
C ALA A 92 -5.89 42.70 -10.62
N GLY A 93 -6.64 42.48 -9.52
CA GLY A 93 -7.45 41.28 -9.32
C GLY A 93 -6.63 40.00 -9.16
N ARG A 94 -5.36 40.10 -8.77
CA ARG A 94 -4.47 38.95 -8.59
C ARG A 94 -4.78 38.23 -7.29
N LYS A 95 -4.65 36.91 -7.31
CA LYS A 95 -4.81 36.11 -6.10
C LYS A 95 -3.66 36.42 -5.14
N ARG A 96 -3.98 36.71 -3.88
CA ARG A 96 -3.02 37.11 -2.85
C ARG A 96 -2.97 36.05 -1.76
N LEU A 97 -1.83 35.40 -1.63
CA LEU A 97 -1.54 34.44 -0.56
C LEU A 97 -0.65 35.14 0.47
N ILE A 98 -1.14 35.26 1.70
CA ILE A 98 -0.54 36.10 2.74
C ILE A 98 -0.05 35.25 3.89
N PHE A 99 1.25 35.40 4.20
CA PHE A 99 1.93 34.70 5.26
C PHE A 99 2.48 35.68 6.29
N LEU A 100 2.18 35.46 7.56
CA LEU A 100 2.61 36.32 8.66
C LEU A 100 3.42 35.53 9.69
N VAL A 101 4.46 36.17 10.23
CA VAL A 101 5.06 35.68 11.49
C VAL A 101 4.01 35.72 12.60
N GLU A 102 3.91 34.66 13.39
CA GLU A 102 2.96 34.55 14.51
C GLU A 102 3.19 35.67 15.55
N ASP A 103 2.09 36.22 16.09
CA ASP A 103 2.20 37.23 17.14
C ASP A 103 2.78 36.61 18.42
N GLY A 104 3.83 37.21 18.98
CA GLY A 104 4.55 36.67 20.14
C GLY A 104 5.65 35.66 19.81
N ALA A 105 5.88 35.35 18.52
CA ALA A 105 7.04 34.56 18.11
C ALA A 105 8.36 35.24 18.51
N SER A 106 9.36 34.42 18.86
CA SER A 106 10.72 34.91 19.12
C SER A 106 11.32 35.48 17.83
N TRP A 107 11.56 36.79 17.80
CA TRP A 107 12.09 37.50 16.64
C TRP A 107 13.25 38.42 17.04
N PRO A 108 14.30 38.58 16.20
CA PRO A 108 15.40 39.48 16.51
C PRO A 108 14.90 40.91 16.76
N MET A 109 15.20 41.47 17.94
CA MET A 109 14.70 42.80 18.34
C MET A 109 15.10 43.91 17.35
N GLY A 110 16.29 43.81 16.75
CA GLY A 110 16.76 44.72 15.70
C GLY A 110 15.96 44.67 14.39
N HIS A 111 15.06 43.69 14.26
CA HIS A 111 14.18 43.50 13.11
C HIS A 111 12.69 43.72 13.45
N VAL A 112 12.42 44.48 14.51
CA VAL A 112 11.06 44.89 14.88
C VAL A 112 11.01 46.41 14.90
N ASP A 113 10.33 47.02 13.93
CA ASP A 113 10.34 48.48 13.77
C ASP A 113 9.80 49.20 15.02
N ALA A 114 8.81 48.61 15.70
CA ALA A 114 8.27 49.13 16.95
C ALA A 114 9.24 49.08 18.14
N LEU A 115 10.34 48.33 18.06
CA LEU A 115 11.39 48.28 19.09
C LEU A 115 12.61 49.11 18.71
N THR A 116 12.92 49.22 17.42
CA THR A 116 14.10 49.98 16.94
C THR A 116 13.84 51.48 16.85
N ASP A 117 12.65 51.89 16.38
CA ASP A 117 12.22 53.29 16.36
C ASP A 117 10.69 53.38 16.53
N PRO A 118 10.20 53.35 17.78
CA PRO A 118 8.77 53.34 18.08
C PRO A 118 8.01 54.59 17.58
N ALA A 119 8.71 55.72 17.40
CA ALA A 119 8.13 56.97 16.94
C ALA A 119 8.12 57.09 15.41
N ALA A 120 8.83 56.22 14.69
CA ALA A 120 8.85 56.23 13.25
C ALA A 120 7.50 55.84 12.63
N PRO A 121 7.13 56.43 11.49
CA PRO A 121 5.95 56.02 10.73
C PRO A 121 5.95 54.52 10.35
N SER A 122 7.13 53.90 10.23
CA SER A 122 7.29 52.47 9.92
C SER A 122 6.72 51.56 11.00
N ALA A 123 6.94 51.85 12.28
CA ALA A 123 6.40 51.06 13.40
C ALA A 123 4.87 51.02 13.39
N THR A 124 4.25 52.17 13.15
CA THR A 124 2.79 52.28 13.03
C THR A 124 2.30 51.66 11.70
N GLY A 125 3.06 51.82 10.62
CA GLY A 125 2.75 51.30 9.30
C GLY A 125 2.66 49.78 9.24
N ILE A 126 3.65 49.05 9.79
CA ILE A 126 3.64 47.59 9.78
C ILE A 126 2.52 47.02 10.67
N LYS A 127 2.27 47.65 11.83
CA LYS A 127 1.16 47.26 12.70
C LYS A 127 -0.18 47.39 11.97
N ARG A 128 -0.43 48.56 11.37
CA ARG A 128 -1.63 48.83 10.57
C ARG A 128 -1.81 47.79 9.46
N LEU A 129 -0.75 47.53 8.69
CA LEU A 129 -0.80 46.60 7.57
C LEU A 129 -1.10 45.17 8.03
N ARG A 130 -0.40 44.68 9.08
CA ARG A 130 -0.66 43.34 9.64
C ARG A 130 -2.08 43.18 10.16
N ASP A 131 -2.59 44.19 10.87
CA ASP A 131 -3.95 44.17 11.41
C ASP A 131 -5.01 44.15 10.30
N GLU A 132 -4.75 44.83 9.19
CA GLU A 132 -5.61 44.78 8.00
C GLU A 132 -5.55 43.40 7.33
N LEU A 133 -4.34 42.88 7.08
CA LEU A 133 -4.15 41.59 6.41
C LEU A 133 -4.89 40.47 7.14
N LYS A 134 -4.83 40.43 8.48
CA LYS A 134 -5.53 39.45 9.33
C LYS A 134 -7.05 39.54 9.23
N LYS A 135 -7.61 40.72 8.93
CA LYS A 135 -9.06 40.91 8.76
C LYS A 135 -9.55 40.51 7.37
N VAL A 136 -8.70 40.68 6.36
CA VAL A 136 -9.07 40.52 4.95
C VAL A 136 -8.77 39.11 4.43
N HIS A 137 -7.74 38.43 4.95
CA HIS A 137 -7.24 37.16 4.40
C HIS A 137 -7.19 36.04 5.43
N GLY A 138 -7.29 34.80 4.96
CA GLY A 138 -6.82 33.64 5.71
C GLY A 138 -5.30 33.66 5.76
N ILE A 139 -4.72 33.70 6.96
CA ILE A 139 -3.28 33.88 7.16
C ILE A 139 -2.59 32.53 7.29
N GLY A 140 -1.53 32.33 6.50
CA GLY A 140 -0.54 31.29 6.75
C GLY A 140 0.46 31.75 7.82
N TRP A 141 0.39 31.18 9.02
CA TRP A 141 1.30 31.55 10.10
C TRP A 141 2.62 30.80 10.00
N PHE A 142 3.74 31.46 10.28
CA PHE A 142 5.04 30.80 10.28
C PHE A 142 5.96 31.29 11.40
N THR A 143 6.82 30.38 11.86
CA THR A 143 7.86 30.66 12.88
C THR A 143 9.25 30.17 12.45
N ASN A 144 9.34 29.30 11.45
CA ASN A 144 10.61 28.82 10.90
C ASN A 144 10.59 28.75 9.35
N PRO A 145 11.76 28.79 8.69
CA PRO A 145 11.86 28.81 7.23
C PRO A 145 11.37 27.55 6.51
N GLY A 146 11.48 26.38 7.13
CA GLY A 146 11.14 25.09 6.52
C GLY A 146 9.63 24.94 6.34
N ASP A 147 8.89 25.20 7.42
CA ASP A 147 7.43 25.12 7.42
C ASP A 147 6.82 26.16 6.49
N LEU A 148 7.34 27.40 6.53
CA LEU A 148 6.91 28.45 5.60
C LEU A 148 7.06 28.01 4.14
N ALA A 149 8.20 27.41 3.78
CA ALA A 149 8.44 26.97 2.41
C ALA A 149 7.49 25.85 1.99
N ALA A 150 7.15 24.93 2.88
CA ALA A 150 6.17 23.88 2.62
C ALA A 150 4.75 24.45 2.43
N ASP A 151 4.35 25.37 3.31
CA ASP A 151 3.02 25.98 3.29
C ASP A 151 2.82 26.88 2.05
N VAL A 152 3.83 27.66 1.68
CA VAL A 152 3.80 28.49 0.45
C VAL A 152 3.67 27.60 -0.78
N VAL A 153 4.42 26.51 -0.87
CA VAL A 153 4.31 25.56 -2.00
C VAL A 153 2.93 24.94 -2.06
N SER A 154 2.39 24.50 -0.92
CA SER A 154 1.05 23.92 -0.85
C SER A 154 -0.03 24.91 -1.31
N ALA A 155 0.04 26.16 -0.84
CA ALA A 155 -0.91 27.20 -1.18
C ALA A 155 -0.83 27.60 -2.66
N VAL A 156 0.38 27.74 -3.22
CA VAL A 156 0.58 28.04 -4.64
C VAL A 156 0.16 26.86 -5.52
N ALA A 157 0.41 25.62 -5.10
CA ALA A 157 0.03 24.41 -5.82
C ALA A 157 -1.50 24.26 -5.97
N ALA A 158 -2.26 24.70 -4.98
CA ALA A 158 -3.73 24.73 -5.05
C ALA A 158 -4.25 25.63 -6.19
N ASP A 159 -3.46 26.61 -6.62
CA ASP A 159 -3.87 27.65 -7.58
C ASP A 159 -3.48 27.36 -9.03
N LEU A 160 -2.71 26.30 -9.29
CA LEU A 160 -2.36 25.86 -10.66
C LEU A 160 -3.55 25.31 -11.47
N GLN A 161 -4.78 25.27 -10.92
CA GLN A 161 -5.96 24.74 -11.60
C GLN A 161 -6.72 25.85 -12.37
N LEU A 162 -6.53 25.90 -13.70
CA LEU A 162 -7.31 26.72 -14.67
C LEU A 162 -8.78 26.21 -14.80
N PRO A 163 -9.74 27.02 -15.33
CA PRO A 163 -11.05 27.31 -14.71
C PRO A 163 -12.27 26.60 -15.41
N PRO A 164 -13.56 26.99 -15.20
CA PRO A 164 -14.56 26.21 -14.47
C PRO A 164 -15.77 25.77 -15.32
N GLY A 165 -16.23 24.53 -15.17
CA GLY A 165 -17.49 24.08 -15.77
C GLY A 165 -17.97 22.74 -15.23
N ALA A 166 -19.02 22.79 -14.41
CA ALA A 166 -19.74 21.68 -13.77
C ALA A 166 -18.94 20.88 -12.71
N ILE A 167 -19.14 21.28 -11.46
CA ILE A 167 -18.69 20.61 -10.23
C ILE A 167 -19.18 19.15 -10.24
N ALA A 168 -18.29 18.22 -10.59
CA ALA A 168 -18.27 16.89 -10.00
C ALA A 168 -17.33 16.95 -8.78
N PRO A 169 -17.61 16.21 -7.68
CA PRO A 169 -16.81 16.25 -6.46
C PRO A 169 -15.32 15.89 -6.73
N PRO A 170 -14.39 16.32 -5.86
CA PRO A 170 -12.96 16.29 -6.16
C PRO A 170 -12.48 14.87 -6.41
N ARG A 171 -11.80 14.63 -7.55
CA ARG A 171 -11.04 13.39 -7.74
C ARG A 171 -9.76 13.46 -6.89
N PRO A 172 -9.51 12.49 -6.00
CA PRO A 172 -8.33 12.47 -5.15
C PRO A 172 -7.06 12.38 -6.01
N VAL A 173 -5.97 13.01 -5.54
CA VAL A 173 -4.61 12.75 -6.03
C VAL A 173 -4.44 11.24 -6.11
N ALA A 174 -4.17 10.70 -7.30
CA ALA A 174 -4.03 9.26 -7.48
C ALA A 174 -2.89 8.76 -6.58
N GLU A 175 -3.25 8.13 -5.46
CA GLU A 175 -2.29 7.39 -4.65
C GLU A 175 -1.62 6.36 -5.57
N PRO A 176 -0.27 6.15 -5.48
CA PRO A 176 0.37 5.09 -6.24
C PRO A 176 -0.39 3.78 -5.98
N PRO A 177 -0.63 2.96 -7.03
CA PRO A 177 -1.45 1.77 -6.89
C PRO A 177 -0.86 0.89 -5.80
N HIS A 178 -1.72 0.34 -4.94
CA HIS A 178 -1.32 -0.60 -3.90
C HIS A 178 -0.43 -1.70 -4.54
N PRO A 179 0.70 -2.11 -3.92
CA PRO A 179 1.63 -3.07 -4.54
C PRO A 179 0.97 -4.42 -4.90
N ARG A 180 -0.14 -4.74 -4.21
CA ARG A 180 -0.97 -5.93 -4.43
C ARG A 180 -2.32 -5.62 -5.10
N LYS A 181 -2.44 -4.49 -5.80
CA LYS A 181 -3.65 -4.16 -6.57
C LYS A 181 -3.78 -5.14 -7.74
N LEU A 182 -4.96 -5.70 -7.94
CA LEU A 182 -5.25 -6.50 -9.13
C LEU A 182 -5.52 -5.55 -10.31
N VAL A 183 -4.58 -5.51 -11.24
CA VAL A 183 -4.56 -4.60 -12.39
C VAL A 183 -5.15 -5.27 -13.62
N HIS A 184 -4.80 -6.52 -13.88
CA HIS A 184 -5.20 -7.25 -15.07
C HIS A 184 -6.39 -8.16 -14.80
N ASP A 185 -7.25 -8.32 -15.80
CA ASP A 185 -8.37 -9.26 -15.74
C ASP A 185 -7.92 -10.67 -16.12
N LEU A 186 -6.99 -10.77 -17.08
CA LEU A 186 -6.47 -12.03 -17.59
C LEU A 186 -4.96 -11.94 -17.80
N LEU A 187 -4.21 -12.88 -17.22
CA LEU A 187 -2.86 -13.23 -17.67
C LEU A 187 -2.95 -14.41 -18.65
N LEU A 188 -2.63 -14.17 -19.91
CA LEU A 188 -2.62 -15.18 -20.95
C LEU A 188 -1.20 -15.74 -21.14
N LEU A 189 -1.01 -16.98 -20.68
CA LEU A 189 0.22 -17.74 -20.86
C LEU A 189 0.19 -18.44 -22.22
N HIS A 190 1.28 -18.37 -22.97
CA HIS A 190 1.35 -18.97 -24.31
C HIS A 190 2.79 -19.42 -24.63
N ALA A 191 2.96 -20.23 -25.67
CA ALA A 191 4.31 -20.58 -26.12
C ALA A 191 4.94 -19.38 -26.87
N PRO A 192 6.28 -19.22 -26.89
CA PRO A 192 6.94 -18.14 -27.62
C PRO A 192 6.55 -18.03 -29.10
N ARG A 193 6.22 -19.17 -29.74
CA ARG A 193 5.76 -19.22 -31.14
C ARG A 193 4.37 -18.63 -31.35
N ASP A 194 3.53 -18.60 -30.32
CA ASP A 194 2.13 -18.16 -30.43
C ASP A 194 1.94 -16.69 -30.02
N ARG A 195 3.03 -15.91 -29.93
CA ARG A 195 3.00 -14.52 -29.48
C ARG A 195 2.05 -13.66 -30.30
N GLU A 196 2.01 -13.85 -31.61
CA GLU A 196 1.14 -13.07 -32.49
C GLU A 196 -0.34 -13.42 -32.26
N ALA A 197 -0.67 -14.71 -32.18
CA ALA A 197 -2.03 -15.17 -31.89
C ALA A 197 -2.52 -14.69 -30.52
N ALA A 198 -1.67 -14.75 -29.49
CA ALA A 198 -1.96 -14.23 -28.16
C ALA A 198 -2.22 -12.71 -28.19
N ALA A 199 -1.39 -11.94 -28.89
CA ALA A 199 -1.55 -10.49 -29.01
C ALA A 199 -2.82 -10.09 -29.78
N GLN A 200 -3.16 -10.83 -30.84
CA GLN A 200 -4.40 -10.62 -31.60
C GLN A 200 -5.63 -10.89 -30.74
N LEU A 201 -5.63 -12.00 -29.98
CA LEU A 201 -6.72 -12.34 -29.08
C LEU A 201 -6.88 -11.30 -27.95
N ALA A 202 -5.77 -10.90 -27.33
CA ALA A 202 -5.75 -9.85 -26.30
C ALA A 202 -6.30 -8.52 -26.82
N SER A 203 -5.90 -8.11 -28.04
CA SER A 203 -6.42 -6.91 -28.70
C SER A 203 -7.92 -7.00 -28.98
N ALA A 204 -8.40 -8.16 -29.45
CA ALA A 204 -9.79 -8.38 -29.79
C ALA A 204 -10.74 -8.23 -28.58
N VAL A 205 -10.28 -8.58 -27.37
CA VAL A 205 -11.06 -8.44 -26.13
C VAL A 205 -10.67 -7.19 -25.31
N GLY A 206 -9.61 -6.50 -25.72
CA GLY A 206 -8.96 -5.38 -25.02
C GLY A 206 -9.83 -4.14 -24.81
N VAL A 207 -10.92 -4.01 -25.56
CA VAL A 207 -11.90 -2.92 -25.38
C VAL A 207 -12.59 -3.00 -24.02
N MET A 208 -12.81 -4.21 -23.49
CA MET A 208 -13.53 -4.43 -22.22
C MET A 208 -12.66 -5.03 -21.12
N TRP A 209 -11.60 -5.74 -21.50
CA TRP A 209 -10.80 -6.55 -20.59
C TRP A 209 -9.34 -6.11 -20.63
N ASN A 210 -8.72 -5.94 -19.46
CA ASN A 210 -7.30 -5.66 -19.35
C ASN A 210 -6.52 -6.99 -19.40
N VAL A 211 -6.06 -7.38 -20.59
CA VAL A 211 -5.33 -8.63 -20.81
C VAL A 211 -3.83 -8.35 -20.88
N THR A 212 -3.05 -9.12 -20.11
CA THR A 212 -1.60 -9.19 -20.23
C THR A 212 -1.20 -10.57 -20.74
N THR A 213 -0.08 -10.68 -21.44
CA THR A 213 0.38 -11.93 -22.06
C THR A 213 1.81 -12.23 -21.67
N SER A 214 2.13 -13.51 -21.40
CA SER A 214 3.52 -13.93 -21.18
C SER A 214 3.87 -15.21 -21.93
N ALA A 215 5.06 -15.20 -22.54
CA ALA A 215 5.67 -16.33 -23.22
C ALA A 215 6.73 -17.05 -22.38
N THR A 216 7.17 -16.42 -21.29
CA THR A 216 8.34 -16.84 -20.49
C THR A 216 7.94 -17.41 -19.14
N ASP A 217 6.77 -17.04 -18.64
CA ASP A 217 6.30 -17.38 -17.29
C ASP A 217 6.19 -18.89 -17.06
N LEU A 218 5.81 -19.66 -18.09
CA LEU A 218 5.77 -21.14 -18.04
C LEU A 218 7.15 -21.81 -18.03
N LEU A 219 8.19 -21.05 -18.38
CA LEU A 219 9.59 -21.50 -18.40
C LEU A 219 10.33 -21.12 -17.11
N SER A 220 9.66 -20.47 -16.16
CA SER A 220 10.24 -19.99 -14.90
C SER A 220 10.90 -21.14 -14.11
N SER A 221 12.16 -20.95 -13.77
CA SER A 221 12.98 -21.98 -13.11
C SER A 221 13.88 -21.42 -12.00
N THR A 222 14.23 -20.14 -12.06
CA THR A 222 15.01 -19.45 -11.03
C THR A 222 14.10 -18.80 -9.98
N ALA A 223 14.64 -18.50 -8.79
CA ALA A 223 13.90 -17.82 -7.73
C ALA A 223 13.35 -16.45 -8.17
N GLN A 224 14.10 -15.70 -8.98
CA GLN A 224 13.71 -14.40 -9.51
C GLN A 224 12.59 -14.53 -10.55
N GLU A 225 12.66 -15.52 -11.44
CA GLU A 225 11.61 -15.80 -12.41
C GLU A 225 10.32 -16.24 -11.69
N MET A 226 10.44 -17.10 -10.67
CA MET A 226 9.28 -17.50 -9.85
C MET A 226 8.64 -16.33 -9.11
N LEU A 227 9.45 -15.39 -8.57
CA LEU A 227 8.93 -14.16 -7.97
C LEU A 227 8.24 -13.26 -9.00
N ALA A 228 8.78 -13.16 -10.23
CA ALA A 228 8.15 -12.39 -11.30
C ALA A 228 6.82 -13.02 -11.74
N LEU A 229 6.77 -14.35 -11.87
CA LEU A 229 5.56 -15.12 -12.12
C LEU A 229 4.52 -14.89 -11.01
N ASP A 230 4.89 -15.03 -9.73
CA ASP A 230 3.97 -14.80 -8.60
C ASP A 230 3.38 -13.39 -8.65
N ARG A 231 4.19 -12.37 -8.96
CA ARG A 231 3.71 -10.98 -9.13
C ARG A 231 2.77 -10.82 -10.33
N ALA A 232 3.08 -11.44 -11.47
CA ALA A 232 2.22 -11.38 -12.66
C ALA A 232 0.86 -12.05 -12.42
N VAL A 233 0.87 -13.22 -11.78
CA VAL A 233 -0.35 -13.96 -11.41
C VAL A 233 -1.15 -13.19 -10.37
N THR A 234 -0.52 -12.69 -9.30
CA THR A 234 -1.22 -11.99 -8.20
C THR A 234 -1.75 -10.61 -8.59
N ALA A 235 -1.20 -10.00 -9.65
CA ALA A 235 -1.75 -8.80 -10.27
C ALA A 235 -2.93 -9.08 -11.22
N SER A 236 -3.27 -10.34 -11.47
CA SER A 236 -4.27 -10.77 -12.45
C SER A 236 -5.47 -11.46 -11.78
N ARG A 237 -6.68 -11.23 -12.30
CA ARG A 237 -7.91 -11.83 -11.74
C ARG A 237 -8.12 -13.28 -12.16
N THR A 238 -7.67 -13.65 -13.34
CA THR A 238 -7.65 -15.03 -13.80
C THR A 238 -6.43 -15.27 -14.69
N VAL A 239 -6.11 -16.54 -14.91
CA VAL A 239 -5.01 -16.99 -15.78
C VAL A 239 -5.59 -17.90 -16.85
N GLY A 240 -5.18 -17.66 -18.09
CA GLY A 240 -5.53 -18.48 -19.23
C GLY A 240 -4.29 -19.03 -19.92
N LEU A 241 -4.43 -20.17 -20.57
CA LEU A 241 -3.40 -20.83 -21.36
C LEU A 241 -3.86 -20.90 -22.82
N LEU A 242 -3.04 -20.42 -23.74
CA LEU A 242 -3.28 -20.56 -25.17
C LEU A 242 -2.82 -21.95 -25.65
N LEU A 243 -3.75 -22.91 -25.66
CA LEU A 243 -3.54 -24.31 -25.99
C LEU A 243 -3.18 -24.47 -27.47
N SER A 244 -1.92 -24.78 -27.72
CA SER A 244 -1.34 -25.03 -29.04
C SER A 244 -0.36 -26.21 -28.95
N PRO A 245 0.01 -26.88 -30.06
CA PRO A 245 1.03 -27.93 -30.03
C PRO A 245 2.39 -27.47 -29.45
N PRO A 246 2.88 -26.25 -29.75
CA PRO A 246 4.05 -25.69 -29.06
C PRO A 246 3.89 -25.56 -27.55
N LEU A 247 2.70 -25.15 -27.07
CA LEU A 247 2.44 -25.06 -25.64
C LEU A 247 2.47 -26.44 -24.98
N THR A 248 1.76 -27.42 -25.55
CA THR A 248 1.76 -28.80 -25.02
C THR A 248 3.18 -29.35 -24.89
N THR A 249 4.04 -29.08 -25.88
CA THR A 249 5.46 -29.48 -25.83
C THR A 249 6.17 -28.89 -24.60
N ILE A 250 6.00 -27.59 -24.34
CA ILE A 250 6.59 -26.91 -23.16
C ILE A 250 6.06 -27.50 -21.85
N LEU A 251 4.76 -27.83 -21.80
CA LEU A 251 4.14 -28.41 -20.61
C LEU A 251 4.72 -29.81 -20.32
N ASP A 252 4.90 -30.62 -21.36
CA ASP A 252 5.41 -31.99 -21.29
C ASP A 252 6.93 -32.06 -21.05
N GLU A 253 7.71 -31.04 -21.43
CA GLU A 253 9.18 -30.99 -21.26
C GLU A 253 9.63 -31.12 -19.80
N ASN A 254 8.90 -30.51 -18.85
CA ASN A 254 9.20 -30.61 -17.43
C ASN A 254 7.90 -30.62 -16.60
N PRO A 255 7.31 -31.81 -16.39
CA PRO A 255 6.01 -31.91 -15.76
C PRO A 255 5.93 -31.37 -14.34
N ASP A 256 7.01 -31.49 -13.56
CA ASP A 256 7.02 -31.02 -12.17
C ASP A 256 7.08 -29.49 -12.11
N ARG A 257 7.87 -28.85 -12.98
CA ARG A 257 7.85 -27.38 -13.13
C ARG A 257 6.46 -26.93 -13.56
N THR A 258 5.87 -27.59 -14.56
CA THR A 258 4.54 -27.24 -15.05
C THR A 258 3.50 -27.35 -13.95
N ARG A 259 3.44 -28.47 -13.21
CA ARG A 259 2.51 -28.63 -12.07
C ARG A 259 2.68 -27.51 -11.06
N ARG A 260 3.92 -27.21 -10.63
CA ARG A 260 4.21 -26.11 -9.70
C ARG A 260 3.66 -24.77 -10.18
N ILE A 261 3.90 -24.41 -11.45
CA ILE A 261 3.44 -23.14 -12.02
C ILE A 261 1.91 -23.07 -12.10
N LEU A 262 1.25 -24.15 -12.55
CA LEU A 262 -0.20 -24.19 -12.68
C LEU A 262 -0.88 -24.22 -11.31
N ASP A 263 -0.32 -24.93 -10.34
CA ASP A 263 -0.85 -24.99 -8.98
C ASP A 263 -0.67 -23.65 -8.25
N LEU A 264 0.45 -22.96 -8.47
CA LEU A 264 0.62 -21.57 -8.03
C LEU A 264 -0.45 -20.67 -8.66
N ALA A 265 -0.65 -20.75 -9.97
CA ALA A 265 -1.66 -19.93 -10.67
C ALA A 265 -3.08 -20.18 -10.13
N ARG A 266 -3.46 -21.45 -9.91
CA ARG A 266 -4.74 -21.83 -9.29
C ARG A 266 -4.86 -21.30 -7.87
N ALA A 267 -3.83 -21.48 -7.06
CA ALA A 267 -3.84 -21.05 -5.67
C ALA A 267 -4.03 -19.53 -5.56
N ARG A 268 -3.27 -18.74 -6.31
CA ARG A 268 -3.33 -17.26 -6.24
C ARG A 268 -4.60 -16.67 -6.85
N THR A 269 -5.19 -17.32 -7.86
CA THR A 269 -6.44 -16.85 -8.46
C THR A 269 -7.68 -17.41 -7.75
N GLY A 270 -7.63 -18.57 -7.11
CA GLY A 270 -8.84 -19.18 -6.52
C GLY A 270 -9.92 -19.51 -7.56
N HIS A 271 -9.57 -19.54 -8.85
CA HIS A 271 -10.45 -19.90 -9.95
C HIS A 271 -9.79 -21.00 -10.80
N PRO A 272 -10.58 -21.83 -11.50
CA PRO A 272 -10.05 -22.70 -12.54
C PRO A 272 -9.28 -21.91 -13.60
N LEU A 273 -8.20 -22.48 -14.10
CA LEU A 273 -7.46 -21.92 -15.22
C LEU A 273 -8.27 -22.06 -16.51
N LEU A 274 -8.22 -21.06 -17.37
CA LEU A 274 -8.91 -21.08 -18.67
C LEU A 274 -8.02 -21.69 -19.74
N GLY A 275 -8.45 -22.79 -20.36
CA GLY A 275 -7.82 -23.32 -21.57
C GLY A 275 -8.41 -22.64 -22.81
N ILE A 276 -7.59 -22.03 -23.65
CA ILE A 276 -8.03 -21.33 -24.85
C ILE A 276 -7.40 -22.02 -26.05
N VAL A 277 -8.18 -22.74 -26.84
CA VAL A 277 -7.68 -23.45 -28.02
C VAL A 277 -7.24 -22.42 -29.05
N ALA A 278 -5.96 -22.49 -29.44
CA ALA A 278 -5.38 -21.58 -30.42
C ALA A 278 -6.06 -21.75 -31.80
N PRO A 279 -6.13 -20.67 -32.60
CA PRO A 279 -6.54 -20.78 -34.00
C PRO A 279 -5.71 -21.86 -34.70
N ASP A 280 -6.36 -22.66 -35.56
CA ASP A 280 -5.73 -23.75 -36.34
C ASP A 280 -5.26 -24.98 -35.54
N SER A 281 -5.53 -25.06 -34.23
CA SER A 281 -5.23 -26.26 -33.43
C SER A 281 -6.39 -27.26 -33.42
N ASP A 282 -6.05 -28.57 -33.38
CA ASP A 282 -7.05 -29.62 -33.24
C ASP A 282 -7.75 -29.53 -31.88
N THR A 283 -9.05 -29.25 -31.89
CA THR A 283 -9.83 -28.98 -30.67
C THR A 283 -9.91 -30.21 -29.76
N GLY A 284 -10.05 -31.42 -30.32
CA GLY A 284 -10.15 -32.64 -29.52
C GLY A 284 -8.85 -32.94 -28.77
N THR A 285 -7.72 -32.83 -29.45
CA THR A 285 -6.39 -33.03 -28.88
C THR A 285 -6.08 -31.96 -27.83
N ALA A 286 -6.34 -30.69 -28.12
CA ALA A 286 -6.09 -29.60 -27.18
C ALA A 286 -6.90 -29.72 -25.88
N ILE A 287 -8.16 -30.17 -25.96
CA ILE A 287 -9.00 -30.41 -24.77
C ILE A 287 -8.46 -31.58 -23.95
N SER A 288 -8.14 -32.70 -24.60
CA SER A 288 -7.54 -33.87 -23.93
C SER A 288 -6.22 -33.51 -23.22
N ASP A 289 -5.37 -32.71 -23.88
CA ASP A 289 -4.12 -32.23 -23.30
C ASP A 289 -4.36 -31.32 -22.10
N ALA A 290 -5.32 -30.41 -22.19
CA ALA A 290 -5.70 -29.52 -21.10
C ALA A 290 -6.20 -30.29 -19.86
N GLU A 291 -7.00 -31.34 -20.05
CA GLU A 291 -7.49 -32.20 -18.97
C GLU A 291 -6.36 -32.90 -18.22
N ARG A 292 -5.30 -33.36 -18.93
CA ARG A 292 -4.11 -33.97 -18.30
C ARG A 292 -3.43 -33.01 -17.32
N TRP A 293 -3.52 -31.71 -17.57
CA TRP A 293 -2.97 -30.67 -16.72
C TRP A 293 -3.97 -30.11 -15.71
N GLY A 294 -5.19 -30.65 -15.62
CA GLY A 294 -6.23 -30.19 -14.70
C GLY A 294 -6.86 -28.85 -15.13
N ILE A 295 -6.91 -28.59 -16.44
CA ILE A 295 -7.59 -27.41 -17.01
C ILE A 295 -8.94 -27.89 -17.53
N THR A 296 -9.98 -27.69 -16.71
CA THR A 296 -11.33 -28.21 -16.98
C THR A 296 -12.21 -27.25 -17.79
N GLU A 297 -11.87 -25.97 -17.82
CA GLU A 297 -12.64 -24.96 -18.55
C GLU A 297 -11.94 -24.61 -19.86
N THR A 298 -12.41 -25.18 -20.97
CA THR A 298 -11.81 -24.99 -22.30
C THR A 298 -12.71 -24.22 -23.27
N LEU A 299 -12.09 -23.26 -23.97
CA LEU A 299 -12.71 -22.35 -24.91
C LEU A 299 -12.16 -22.65 -26.31
N ALA A 300 -13.03 -23.09 -27.21
CA ALA A 300 -12.68 -23.37 -28.61
C ALA A 300 -13.58 -22.59 -29.56
N GLU A 301 -13.05 -22.14 -30.68
CA GLU A 301 -13.87 -21.49 -31.70
C GLU A 301 -14.94 -22.44 -32.25
N SER A 302 -16.13 -21.91 -32.52
CA SER A 302 -17.20 -22.67 -33.17
C SER A 302 -17.82 -21.89 -34.31
N ALA A 303 -18.52 -22.58 -35.21
CA ALA A 303 -19.20 -21.95 -36.36
C ALA A 303 -20.19 -20.84 -35.96
N THR A 304 -20.67 -20.84 -34.72
CA THR A 304 -21.65 -19.88 -34.19
C THR A 304 -21.06 -18.87 -33.21
N ARG A 305 -19.85 -19.10 -32.69
CA ARG A 305 -19.20 -18.22 -31.71
C ARG A 305 -17.70 -18.16 -31.97
N THR A 306 -17.22 -16.96 -32.30
CA THR A 306 -15.80 -16.67 -32.44
C THR A 306 -15.07 -16.81 -31.10
N LEU A 307 -13.77 -17.09 -31.16
CA LEU A 307 -12.94 -17.24 -29.96
C LEU A 307 -12.97 -16.00 -29.03
N PRO A 308 -12.88 -14.75 -29.52
CA PRO A 308 -13.00 -13.56 -28.67
C PRO A 308 -14.35 -13.46 -27.95
N ASN A 309 -15.45 -13.85 -28.60
CA ASN A 309 -16.78 -13.82 -27.99
C ASN A 309 -16.92 -14.86 -26.87
N ARG A 310 -16.31 -16.04 -27.04
CA ARG A 310 -16.27 -17.06 -25.98
C ARG A 310 -15.39 -16.62 -24.81
N LEU A 311 -14.22 -16.06 -25.08
CA LEU A 311 -13.35 -15.52 -24.05
C LEU A 311 -14.04 -14.38 -23.28
N HIS A 312 -14.73 -13.49 -23.97
CA HIS A 312 -15.55 -12.46 -23.35
C HIS A 312 -16.59 -13.05 -22.39
N ALA A 313 -17.33 -14.09 -22.80
CA ALA A 313 -18.32 -14.74 -21.95
C ALA A 313 -17.71 -15.42 -20.71
N ALA A 314 -16.55 -16.08 -20.86
CA ALA A 314 -15.83 -16.70 -19.75
C ALA A 314 -15.33 -15.64 -18.75
N LEU A 315 -14.73 -14.55 -19.23
CA LEU A 315 -14.29 -13.44 -18.38
C LEU A 315 -15.48 -12.75 -17.70
N LEU A 316 -16.62 -12.63 -18.37
CA LEU A 316 -17.84 -12.12 -17.76
C LEU A 316 -18.31 -12.98 -16.59
N GLN A 317 -18.21 -14.30 -16.71
CA GLN A 317 -18.60 -15.24 -15.66
C GLN A 317 -17.61 -15.26 -14.50
N THR A 318 -16.31 -15.24 -14.79
CA THR A 318 -15.25 -15.42 -13.78
C THR A 318 -14.84 -14.10 -13.12
N VAL A 319 -14.72 -13.02 -13.89
CA VAL A 319 -14.26 -11.71 -13.42
C VAL A 319 -15.44 -10.77 -13.09
N GLY A 320 -16.50 -10.82 -13.90
CA GLY A 320 -17.65 -9.92 -13.76
C GLY A 320 -17.42 -8.50 -14.32
N LEU A 321 -18.51 -7.77 -14.60
CA LEU A 321 -18.46 -6.40 -15.15
C LEU A 321 -18.19 -5.33 -14.08
N GLN A 322 -18.67 -5.55 -12.86
CA GLN A 322 -18.51 -4.66 -11.72
C GLN A 322 -17.21 -5.02 -11.01
N ARG A 323 -16.08 -4.66 -11.61
CA ARG A 323 -14.75 -4.81 -10.99
C ARG A 323 -14.57 -3.69 -9.97
N PRO A 324 -14.28 -3.97 -8.69
CA PRO A 324 -13.89 -2.93 -7.77
C PRO A 324 -12.61 -2.28 -8.29
N ASP A 325 -12.61 -0.96 -8.50
CA ASP A 325 -11.43 -0.19 -8.95
C ASP A 325 -10.21 -0.37 -8.03
N HIS A 326 -10.42 -0.91 -6.83
CA HIS A 326 -9.42 -1.09 -5.78
C HIS A 326 -9.49 -2.49 -5.13
N GLU A 327 -9.53 -3.54 -5.95
CA GLU A 327 -9.34 -4.92 -5.45
C GLU A 327 -7.87 -5.17 -5.09
N ILE A 328 -7.63 -5.68 -3.87
CA ILE A 328 -6.30 -5.92 -3.29
C ILE A 328 -6.17 -7.39 -2.90
N GLY A 329 -5.11 -8.03 -3.37
CA GLY A 329 -4.73 -9.38 -2.96
C GLY A 329 -4.18 -9.41 -1.54
N LEU A 330 -4.71 -10.30 -0.71
CA LEU A 330 -4.23 -10.59 0.64
C LEU A 330 -3.53 -11.96 0.64
N PRO A 331 -2.19 -12.00 0.71
CA PRO A 331 -1.45 -13.24 0.95
C PRO A 331 -1.92 -13.89 2.25
N VAL A 332 -2.28 -15.17 2.19
CA VAL A 332 -2.63 -15.97 3.37
C VAL A 332 -1.88 -17.28 3.37
N VAL A 333 -1.21 -17.59 4.49
CA VAL A 333 -0.56 -18.86 4.73
C VAL A 333 -1.27 -19.57 5.87
N VAL A 334 -1.69 -20.81 5.64
CA VAL A 334 -2.27 -21.67 6.67
C VAL A 334 -1.21 -22.66 7.13
N VAL A 335 -0.83 -22.56 8.40
CA VAL A 335 0.12 -23.46 9.06
C VAL A 335 -0.69 -24.47 9.89
N ALA A 336 -1.10 -25.56 9.25
CA ALA A 336 -1.86 -26.64 9.87
C ALA A 336 -1.43 -27.97 9.27
N MET A 337 -1.49 -29.06 10.03
CA MET A 337 -1.19 -30.41 9.56
C MET A 337 -2.14 -30.85 8.45
N THR A 338 -1.66 -31.73 7.58
CA THR A 338 -2.53 -32.62 6.80
C THR A 338 -2.98 -33.81 7.66
N GLY A 339 -3.95 -34.58 7.18
CA GLY A 339 -4.38 -35.81 7.86
C GLY A 339 -3.23 -36.79 8.09
N THR A 340 -2.30 -36.91 7.13
CA THR A 340 -1.12 -37.79 7.25
C THR A 340 -0.13 -37.31 8.31
N GLU A 341 0.10 -36.00 8.41
CA GLU A 341 0.98 -35.41 9.42
C GLU A 341 0.35 -35.48 10.83
N ALA A 342 -0.98 -35.38 10.92
CA ALA A 342 -1.69 -35.60 12.18
C ALA A 342 -1.58 -37.05 12.66
N GLU A 343 -1.64 -38.03 11.75
CA GLU A 343 -1.37 -39.44 12.08
C GLU A 343 0.07 -39.65 12.56
N ASP A 344 1.04 -39.02 11.90
CA ASP A 344 2.45 -39.08 12.30
C ASP A 344 2.67 -38.49 13.70
N LEU A 345 2.12 -37.30 13.97
CA LEU A 345 2.20 -36.67 15.29
C LEU A 345 1.63 -37.58 16.39
N LEU A 346 0.44 -38.16 16.16
CA LEU A 346 -0.21 -39.05 17.12
C LEU A 346 0.56 -40.36 17.31
N GLY A 347 1.24 -40.86 16.28
CA GLY A 347 2.04 -42.08 16.35
C GLY A 347 3.41 -41.89 16.99
N THR A 348 4.00 -40.70 16.90
CA THR A 348 5.38 -40.40 17.33
C THR A 348 5.45 -39.52 18.59
N ALA A 349 4.31 -39.01 19.09
CA ALA A 349 4.25 -38.16 20.27
C ALA A 349 4.95 -38.78 21.49
N SER A 350 5.83 -38.00 22.12
CA SER A 350 6.55 -38.39 23.34
C SER A 350 6.78 -37.19 24.26
N GLY A 351 7.05 -37.47 25.54
CA GLY A 351 7.27 -36.43 26.57
C GLY A 351 6.11 -35.44 26.66
N GLN A 352 6.43 -34.15 26.78
CA GLN A 352 5.46 -33.06 26.91
C GLN A 352 4.42 -33.02 25.78
N VAL A 353 4.79 -33.38 24.54
CA VAL A 353 3.85 -33.38 23.41
C VAL A 353 2.76 -34.44 23.61
N ARG A 354 3.12 -35.63 24.11
CA ARG A 354 2.16 -36.66 24.45
C ARG A 354 1.26 -36.22 25.61
N ASP A 355 1.85 -35.63 26.65
CA ASP A 355 1.10 -35.15 27.82
C ASP A 355 0.08 -34.07 27.43
N ILE A 356 0.42 -33.19 26.47
CA ILE A 356 -0.51 -32.21 25.90
C ILE A 356 -1.67 -32.91 25.17
N ILE A 357 -1.35 -33.84 24.26
CA ILE A 357 -2.36 -34.56 23.45
C ILE A 357 -3.33 -35.34 24.35
N GLU A 358 -2.80 -36.09 25.32
CA GLU A 358 -3.59 -36.83 26.31
C GLU A 358 -4.38 -35.88 27.23
N GLY A 359 -3.76 -34.76 27.62
CA GLY A 359 -4.35 -33.75 28.49
C GLY A 359 -5.63 -33.13 27.93
N PHE A 360 -5.71 -32.88 26.62
CA PHE A 360 -6.92 -32.36 25.99
C PHE A 360 -8.15 -33.28 26.14
N GLY A 361 -7.95 -34.55 26.51
CA GLY A 361 -9.04 -35.53 26.67
C GLY A 361 -9.78 -35.81 25.36
N LEU A 362 -9.23 -35.39 24.22
CA LEU A 362 -9.78 -35.63 22.90
C LEU A 362 -9.33 -37.02 22.43
N PRO A 363 -10.26 -37.89 22.00
CA PRO A 363 -9.88 -39.14 21.35
C PRO A 363 -8.97 -38.86 20.15
N PRO A 364 -7.94 -39.68 19.87
CA PRO A 364 -7.08 -39.50 18.69
C PRO A 364 -7.88 -39.35 17.37
N GLU A 365 -8.97 -40.09 17.23
CA GLU A 365 -9.90 -39.97 16.09
C GLU A 365 -10.57 -38.59 15.98
N SER A 366 -10.86 -37.94 17.11
CA SER A 366 -11.39 -36.58 17.12
C SER A 366 -10.38 -35.54 16.67
N ILE A 367 -9.08 -35.79 16.90
CA ILE A 367 -8.00 -34.95 16.38
C ILE A 367 -7.83 -35.18 14.88
N ARG A 368 -7.79 -36.44 14.43
CA ARG A 368 -7.64 -36.81 13.01
C ARG A 368 -8.71 -36.19 12.12
N THR A 369 -9.97 -36.26 12.56
CA THR A 369 -11.12 -35.73 11.81
C THR A 369 -11.13 -34.21 11.64
N ARG A 370 -10.21 -33.48 12.30
CA ARG A 370 -10.01 -32.04 12.08
C ARG A 370 -9.15 -31.72 10.85
N TYR A 371 -8.38 -32.66 10.32
CA TYR A 371 -7.44 -32.41 9.22
C TYR A 371 -7.87 -33.16 7.97
N GLY A 372 -7.70 -32.52 6.81
CA GLY A 372 -8.03 -33.10 5.51
C GLY A 372 -6.81 -33.42 4.66
N THR A 373 -7.03 -33.53 3.35
CA THR A 373 -5.95 -33.77 2.39
C THR A 373 -5.08 -32.53 2.21
N THR A 374 -5.67 -31.34 2.30
CA THR A 374 -4.96 -30.06 2.24
C THR A 374 -5.01 -29.36 3.61
N ARG A 375 -4.03 -28.48 3.87
CA ARG A 375 -4.00 -27.68 5.10
C ARG A 375 -5.20 -26.73 5.21
N SER A 376 -5.79 -26.35 4.07
CA SER A 376 -6.98 -25.50 3.99
C SER A 376 -8.27 -26.21 4.43
N ASP A 377 -8.25 -27.55 4.49
CA ASP A 377 -9.36 -28.37 4.99
C ASP A 377 -9.39 -28.47 6.51
N TRP A 378 -8.38 -27.94 7.19
CA TRP A 378 -8.29 -27.95 8.65
C TRP A 378 -9.50 -27.28 9.30
N LYS A 379 -10.06 -27.93 10.32
CA LYS A 379 -11.23 -27.46 11.09
C LYS A 379 -10.80 -27.02 12.49
N PRO A 380 -10.50 -25.72 12.69
CA PRO A 380 -9.91 -25.22 13.94
C PRO A 380 -10.79 -25.42 15.18
N PHE A 381 -12.11 -25.35 15.01
CA PHE A 381 -13.07 -25.36 16.13
C PHE A 381 -13.87 -26.68 16.22
N GLY A 382 -13.26 -27.79 15.80
CA GLY A 382 -13.84 -29.14 15.91
C GLY A 382 -14.29 -29.74 14.58
N ALA A 383 -14.51 -31.06 14.56
CA ALA A 383 -14.76 -31.85 13.35
C ALA A 383 -16.06 -31.50 12.60
N GLU A 384 -17.08 -31.04 13.33
CA GLU A 384 -18.36 -30.54 12.76
C GLU A 384 -18.29 -29.05 12.37
N GLY A 385 -17.14 -28.42 12.59
CA GLY A 385 -16.90 -27.02 12.25
C GLY A 385 -16.61 -26.79 10.77
N LEU A 386 -16.60 -25.50 10.40
CA LEU A 386 -16.13 -25.05 9.09
C LEU A 386 -14.62 -25.28 8.94
N THR A 387 -14.19 -25.47 7.69
CA THR A 387 -12.76 -25.46 7.39
C THR A 387 -12.20 -24.05 7.53
N VAL A 388 -10.88 -23.93 7.75
CA VAL A 388 -10.20 -22.63 7.86
C VAL A 388 -10.37 -21.80 6.59
N ALA A 389 -10.41 -22.44 5.42
CA ALA A 389 -10.72 -21.77 4.15
C ALA A 389 -12.10 -21.09 4.20
N GLN A 390 -13.14 -21.83 4.60
CA GLN A 390 -14.50 -21.30 4.71
C GLN A 390 -14.61 -20.19 5.77
N VAL A 391 -13.87 -20.32 6.88
CA VAL A 391 -13.82 -19.28 7.92
C VAL A 391 -13.20 -17.99 7.37
N LEU A 392 -12.06 -18.09 6.67
CA LEU A 392 -11.37 -16.94 6.08
C LEU A 392 -12.22 -16.28 4.98
N GLU A 393 -12.86 -17.06 4.12
CA GLU A 393 -13.79 -16.54 3.10
C GLU A 393 -14.96 -15.79 3.73
N SER A 394 -15.54 -16.35 4.81
CA SER A 394 -16.64 -15.71 5.54
C SER A 394 -16.19 -14.41 6.20
N ALA A 395 -14.99 -14.37 6.78
CA ALA A 395 -14.43 -13.17 7.38
C ALA A 395 -14.16 -12.07 6.34
N VAL A 396 -13.52 -12.42 5.22
CA VAL A 396 -13.25 -11.47 4.13
C VAL A 396 -14.53 -10.98 3.48
N SER A 397 -15.51 -11.84 3.24
CA SER A 397 -16.84 -11.45 2.76
C SER A 397 -17.47 -10.42 3.71
N GLY A 398 -17.40 -10.67 5.01
CA GLY A 398 -17.89 -9.74 6.02
C GLY A 398 -17.14 -8.42 6.11
N VAL A 399 -15.85 -8.36 5.75
CA VAL A 399 -15.06 -7.11 5.71
C VAL A 399 -15.25 -6.35 4.39
N ASN A 400 -15.52 -7.07 3.30
CA ASN A 400 -15.83 -6.51 1.98
C ASN A 400 -17.25 -5.95 1.87
N ASP A 401 -18.08 -6.15 2.90
CA ASP A 401 -19.40 -5.56 2.97
C ASP A 401 -19.30 -4.02 2.83
N PRO A 402 -20.08 -3.40 1.92
CA PRO A 402 -19.98 -1.97 1.60
C PRO A 402 -20.16 -1.04 2.82
N ASP A 403 -20.75 -1.52 3.92
CA ASP A 403 -20.93 -0.75 5.15
C ASP A 403 -19.66 -0.65 6.03
N LEU A 404 -18.52 -1.22 5.60
CA LEU A 404 -17.28 -1.28 6.38
C LEU A 404 -16.08 -0.50 5.78
N LEU A 405 -15.14 -0.17 6.67
CA LEU A 405 -14.03 0.81 6.63
C LEU A 405 -13.03 0.76 5.46
N LEU A 406 -13.25 -0.04 4.41
CA LEU A 406 -12.27 -0.27 3.34
C LEU A 406 -12.18 0.86 2.28
N ARG A 407 -12.91 1.98 2.43
CA ARG A 407 -12.87 3.13 1.50
C ARG A 407 -13.06 2.73 0.02
N GLY A 408 -13.93 1.76 -0.26
CA GLY A 408 -14.19 1.24 -1.60
C GLY A 408 -13.18 0.20 -2.11
N ARG A 409 -12.27 -0.29 -1.25
CA ARG A 409 -11.37 -1.42 -1.55
C ARG A 409 -12.06 -2.75 -1.29
N LYS A 410 -11.69 -3.78 -2.05
CA LYS A 410 -12.14 -5.16 -1.85
C LYS A 410 -10.94 -6.06 -1.62
N ILE A 411 -10.97 -6.85 -0.56
CA ILE A 411 -9.96 -7.86 -0.25
C ILE A 411 -10.28 -9.13 -1.04
N ARG A 412 -9.25 -9.69 -1.67
CA ARG A 412 -9.29 -11.03 -2.24
C ARG A 412 -8.21 -11.89 -1.59
N LEU A 413 -8.60 -13.03 -1.04
CA LEU A 413 -7.65 -13.99 -0.48
C LEU A 413 -6.75 -14.55 -1.58
N GLN A 414 -5.44 -14.60 -1.31
CA GLN A 414 -4.42 -15.23 -2.15
C GLN A 414 -3.68 -16.26 -1.30
N PRO A 415 -4.13 -17.53 -1.30
CA PRO A 415 -3.46 -18.62 -0.61
C PRO A 415 -2.00 -18.77 -1.06
N TYR A 416 -1.07 -18.91 -0.10
CA TYR A 416 0.32 -19.34 -0.27
C TYR A 416 0.50 -20.65 0.49
N LEU A 417 0.92 -21.71 -0.20
CA LEU A 417 0.93 -23.07 0.34
C LEU A 417 2.12 -23.25 1.28
N PHE A 418 1.86 -23.67 2.52
CA PHE A 418 2.93 -23.92 3.48
C PHE A 418 3.82 -25.11 3.06
N ASP A 419 3.30 -26.00 2.22
CA ASP A 419 4.03 -27.15 1.67
C ASP A 419 5.29 -26.72 0.89
N ASP A 420 5.27 -25.54 0.26
CA ASP A 420 6.43 -24.97 -0.43
C ASP A 420 7.60 -24.72 0.53
N LEU A 421 7.33 -24.43 1.81
CA LEU A 421 8.34 -24.23 2.84
C LEU A 421 8.90 -25.54 3.41
N LEU A 422 8.13 -26.63 3.36
CA LEU A 422 8.58 -27.95 3.82
C LEU A 422 9.57 -28.59 2.84
N SER A 423 9.43 -28.28 1.55
CA SER A 423 10.29 -28.83 0.50
C SER A 423 11.71 -28.26 0.46
N TYR A 424 12.05 -27.26 1.29
CA TYR A 424 13.33 -26.53 1.30
C TYR A 424 13.78 -26.04 -0.10
N ASP A 425 12.84 -25.77 -1.00
CA ASP A 425 13.17 -25.27 -2.33
C ASP A 425 13.55 -23.79 -2.27
N LEU A 426 14.84 -23.51 -2.53
CA LEU A 426 15.40 -22.15 -2.58
C LEU A 426 14.64 -21.23 -3.56
N THR A 427 13.96 -21.79 -4.56
CA THR A 427 13.18 -21.01 -5.53
C THR A 427 11.97 -20.31 -4.89
N HIS A 428 11.39 -20.88 -3.82
CA HIS A 428 10.28 -20.27 -3.08
C HIS A 428 10.75 -19.25 -2.04
N SER A 429 12.03 -19.26 -1.67
CA SER A 429 12.56 -18.37 -0.62
C SER A 429 12.30 -16.89 -0.90
N LEU A 430 12.45 -16.45 -2.16
CA LEU A 430 12.19 -15.06 -2.55
C LEU A 430 10.71 -14.69 -2.53
N VAL A 431 9.82 -15.63 -2.86
CA VAL A 431 8.36 -15.42 -2.82
C VAL A 431 7.89 -15.22 -1.38
N PHE A 432 8.35 -16.08 -0.47
CA PHE A 432 8.02 -15.97 0.96
C PHE A 432 8.68 -14.75 1.63
N GLN A 433 9.88 -14.35 1.19
CA GLN A 433 10.49 -13.09 1.61
C GLN A 433 9.72 -11.86 1.11
N ASP A 434 9.15 -11.91 -0.10
CA ASP A 434 8.35 -10.81 -0.63
C ASP A 434 7.07 -10.62 0.18
N ILE A 435 6.31 -11.69 0.44
CA ILE A 435 5.09 -11.59 1.26
C ILE A 435 5.39 -11.30 2.73
N SER A 436 6.57 -11.65 3.26
CA SER A 436 6.91 -11.26 4.64
C SER A 436 7.23 -9.78 4.78
N ARG A 437 7.70 -9.15 3.70
CA ARG A 437 8.04 -7.72 3.64
C ARG A 437 6.93 -6.82 3.16
N ASN A 438 6.06 -7.32 2.29
CA ASN A 438 4.90 -6.61 1.74
C ASN A 438 3.59 -7.04 2.42
N GLY A 439 3.73 -7.97 3.37
CA GLY A 439 2.80 -8.41 4.36
C GLY A 439 1.90 -9.58 3.96
N CYS A 440 1.55 -10.36 4.98
CA CYS A 440 0.86 -11.64 4.87
C CYS A 440 0.05 -11.90 6.14
N LEU A 441 -1.11 -12.53 5.99
CA LEU A 441 -1.84 -13.15 7.10
C LEU A 441 -1.36 -14.59 7.28
N VAL A 442 -0.95 -14.95 8.48
CA VAL A 442 -0.58 -16.31 8.85
C VAL A 442 -1.59 -16.81 9.88
N VAL A 443 -2.25 -17.91 9.56
CA VAL A 443 -3.19 -18.59 10.46
C VAL A 443 -2.57 -19.92 10.83
N ALA A 444 -2.19 -20.07 12.10
CA ALA A 444 -1.47 -21.23 12.57
C ALA A 444 -2.29 -22.05 13.58
N ASP A 445 -2.23 -23.36 13.45
CA ASP A 445 -2.78 -24.30 14.41
C ASP A 445 -1.74 -24.63 15.48
N GLU A 446 -2.09 -24.42 16.75
CA GLU A 446 -1.17 -24.67 17.87
C GLU A 446 -0.81 -26.14 18.00
N LEU A 447 -1.76 -27.05 17.71
CA LEU A 447 -1.51 -28.49 17.76
C LEU A 447 -0.54 -28.93 16.65
N SER A 448 -0.69 -28.36 15.45
CA SER A 448 0.22 -28.57 14.31
C SER A 448 1.63 -28.06 14.57
N LEU A 449 1.79 -26.98 15.33
CA LEU A 449 3.11 -26.47 15.75
C LEU A 449 3.81 -27.35 16.81
N LEU A 450 3.13 -28.39 17.32
CA LEU A 450 3.81 -29.44 18.09
C LEU A 450 4.57 -30.42 17.20
N HIS A 451 4.16 -30.58 15.95
CA HIS A 451 4.87 -31.40 14.96
C HIS A 451 6.23 -30.76 14.63
N ARG A 452 7.30 -31.56 14.73
CA ARG A 452 8.68 -31.08 14.59
C ARG A 452 8.90 -30.39 13.25
N ASP A 453 8.59 -31.08 12.15
CA ASP A 453 8.89 -30.58 10.81
C ASP A 453 8.16 -29.28 10.48
N LEU A 454 6.87 -29.17 10.84
CA LEU A 454 6.09 -27.96 10.65
C LEU A 454 6.62 -26.79 11.49
N ASN A 455 6.93 -27.06 12.76
CA ASN A 455 7.51 -26.05 13.64
C ASN A 455 8.86 -25.55 13.12
N ASP A 456 9.75 -26.46 12.71
CA ASP A 456 11.07 -26.12 12.22
C ASP A 456 11.01 -25.36 10.89
N ALA A 457 10.15 -25.79 9.96
CA ALA A 457 9.91 -25.08 8.70
C ALA A 457 9.31 -23.69 8.93
N PHE A 458 8.33 -23.56 9.85
CA PHE A 458 7.74 -22.26 10.16
C PHE A 458 8.79 -21.31 10.75
N ARG A 459 9.58 -21.77 11.73
CA ARG A 459 10.65 -20.98 12.38
C ARG A 459 11.77 -20.58 11.44
N ALA A 460 12.14 -21.47 10.50
CA ALA A 460 13.15 -21.18 9.48
C ALA A 460 12.63 -20.24 8.38
N SER A 461 11.31 -20.05 8.27
CA SER A 461 10.70 -19.26 7.21
C SER A 461 10.78 -17.75 7.46
N PRO A 462 10.75 -16.92 6.40
CA PRO A 462 10.61 -15.47 6.53
C PRO A 462 9.32 -15.01 7.23
N LEU A 463 8.34 -15.90 7.42
CA LEU A 463 7.05 -15.60 8.04
C LEU A 463 7.14 -15.51 9.57
N TYR A 464 8.16 -16.11 10.19
CA TYR A 464 8.28 -16.17 11.65
C TYR A 464 8.61 -14.79 12.27
N GLU A 465 9.51 -14.04 11.62
CA GLU A 465 10.00 -12.73 12.08
C GLU A 465 9.57 -11.56 11.19
N GLY A 466 8.81 -11.83 10.12
CA GLY A 466 8.46 -10.82 9.14
C GLY A 466 7.74 -9.61 9.77
N PRO A 467 8.23 -8.38 9.57
CA PRO A 467 7.72 -7.18 10.25
C PRO A 467 6.30 -6.80 9.82
N GLN A 468 5.83 -7.34 8.69
CA GLN A 468 4.49 -7.12 8.16
C GLN A 468 3.58 -8.37 8.25
N ILE A 469 3.98 -9.36 9.05
CA ILE A 469 3.19 -10.58 9.24
C ILE A 469 2.10 -10.33 10.27
N SER A 470 0.84 -10.49 9.85
CA SER A 470 -0.28 -10.61 10.78
C SER A 470 -0.41 -12.08 11.16
N LEU A 471 -0.16 -12.43 12.42
CA LEU A 471 -0.16 -13.81 12.89
C LEU A 471 -1.33 -14.02 13.84
N ILE A 472 -2.06 -15.12 13.64
CA ILE A 472 -3.04 -15.61 14.59
C ILE A 472 -2.81 -17.10 14.85
N THR A 473 -2.70 -17.50 16.12
CA THR A 473 -2.67 -18.92 16.51
C THR A 473 -4.01 -19.37 17.04
N LEU A 474 -4.49 -20.52 16.56
CA LEU A 474 -5.76 -21.11 16.98
C LEU A 474 -5.50 -22.32 17.88
N SER A 475 -6.18 -22.31 19.02
CA SER A 475 -6.08 -23.38 20.00
C SER A 475 -7.15 -24.45 19.73
N PRO A 476 -6.86 -25.75 19.94
CA PRO A 476 -7.79 -26.83 19.63
C PRO A 476 -9.04 -26.87 20.53
N GLY A 477 -9.08 -26.12 21.62
CA GLY A 477 -10.23 -25.98 22.54
C GLY A 477 -10.12 -24.71 23.37
N ASP A 478 -11.10 -24.44 24.25
CA ASP A 478 -11.14 -23.20 25.05
C ASP A 478 -10.01 -23.11 26.10
N PRO A 479 -9.12 -22.09 26.06
CA PRO A 479 -8.03 -21.88 27.01
C PRO A 479 -8.48 -21.75 28.45
N ALA A 480 -9.74 -21.36 28.68
CA ALA A 480 -10.32 -21.31 30.02
C ALA A 480 -10.57 -22.71 30.62
N ALA A 481 -10.44 -23.78 29.82
CA ALA A 481 -10.76 -25.14 30.22
C ALA A 481 -9.67 -25.84 31.07
N GLY A 482 -8.46 -25.26 31.21
CA GLY A 482 -7.49 -25.67 32.25
C GLY A 482 -6.12 -26.14 31.75
N THR A 483 -5.50 -27.05 32.51
CA THR A 483 -4.06 -27.42 32.47
C THR A 483 -3.49 -27.80 31.09
N PRO A 484 -4.19 -28.51 30.17
CA PRO A 484 -3.65 -28.85 28.86
C PRO A 484 -3.29 -27.62 28.02
N HIS A 485 -4.05 -26.54 28.17
CA HIS A 485 -3.80 -25.26 27.52
C HIS A 485 -2.62 -24.50 28.15
N GLU A 486 -2.37 -24.70 29.44
CA GLU A 486 -1.17 -24.16 30.07
C GLU A 486 0.09 -24.87 29.54
N LEU A 487 0.02 -26.20 29.40
CA LEU A 487 1.12 -27.00 28.86
C LEU A 487 1.45 -26.65 27.40
N ILE A 488 0.44 -26.55 26.51
CA ILE A 488 0.69 -26.16 25.11
C ILE A 488 1.26 -24.74 25.04
N ARG A 489 0.75 -23.82 25.87
CA ARG A 489 1.24 -22.44 25.93
C ARG A 489 2.69 -22.39 26.41
N GLU A 490 3.08 -23.16 27.42
CA GLU A 490 4.47 -23.25 27.89
C GLU A 490 5.40 -23.77 26.80
N VAL A 491 5.04 -24.89 26.16
CA VAL A 491 5.84 -25.47 25.07
C VAL A 491 5.94 -24.51 23.87
N LEU A 492 4.84 -23.85 23.49
CA LEU A 492 4.85 -22.91 22.38
C LEU A 492 5.53 -21.58 22.74
N ALA A 493 5.50 -21.13 23.99
CA ALA A 493 6.27 -19.96 24.43
C ALA A 493 7.79 -20.19 24.29
N GLU A 494 8.24 -21.42 24.53
CA GLU A 494 9.62 -21.84 24.30
C GLU A 494 9.94 -21.98 22.79
N ARG A 495 9.03 -22.51 21.98
CA ARG A 495 9.29 -22.71 20.54
C ARG A 495 9.14 -21.43 19.70
N LEU A 496 8.23 -20.55 20.11
CA LEU A 496 7.77 -19.36 19.37
C LEU A 496 8.06 -18.07 20.13
N HIS A 497 9.31 -17.91 20.61
CA HIS A 497 9.73 -16.73 21.37
C HIS A 497 9.35 -15.38 20.72
N HIS A 498 9.47 -15.27 19.39
CA HIS A 498 9.21 -14.02 18.69
C HIS A 498 7.69 -13.69 18.62
N PRO A 499 6.81 -14.59 18.13
CA PRO A 499 5.36 -14.43 18.29
C PRO A 499 4.91 -14.16 19.73
N HIS A 500 5.46 -14.90 20.69
CA HIS A 500 5.08 -14.75 22.10
C HIS A 500 5.46 -13.37 22.65
N HIS A 501 6.62 -12.82 22.27
CA HIS A 501 7.01 -11.45 22.59
C HIS A 501 6.08 -10.43 21.93
N ARG A 502 5.71 -10.62 20.65
CA ARG A 502 4.76 -9.73 19.94
C ARG A 502 3.41 -9.67 20.62
N PHE A 503 2.87 -10.83 21.00
CA PHE A 503 1.59 -10.94 21.69
C PHE A 503 1.64 -10.39 23.12
N GLY A 504 2.56 -10.87 23.95
CA GLY A 504 2.56 -10.59 25.39
C GLY A 504 3.27 -9.30 25.80
N ASN A 505 4.44 -9.01 25.20
CA ASN A 505 5.30 -7.90 25.63
C ASN A 505 5.06 -6.63 24.80
N ALA A 506 5.02 -6.77 23.47
CA ALA A 506 4.84 -5.65 22.57
C ALA A 506 3.37 -5.27 22.34
N LEU A 507 2.44 -6.16 22.70
CA LEU A 507 0.99 -5.99 22.50
C LEU A 507 0.65 -5.60 21.05
N ASP A 508 1.30 -6.27 20.09
CA ASP A 508 1.11 -5.99 18.67
C ASP A 508 -0.31 -6.37 18.22
N PRO A 509 -1.13 -5.42 17.74
CA PRO A 509 -2.51 -5.70 17.32
C PRO A 509 -2.61 -6.68 16.13
N LEU A 510 -1.52 -6.92 15.41
CA LEU A 510 -1.45 -7.91 14.33
C LEU A 510 -0.95 -9.28 14.79
N CYS A 511 -0.69 -9.50 16.07
CA CYS A 511 -0.30 -10.78 16.62
C CYS A 511 -1.27 -11.20 17.71
N GLU A 512 -2.12 -12.19 17.42
CA GLU A 512 -3.06 -12.76 18.38
C GLU A 512 -2.72 -14.23 18.62
N MET A 513 -2.81 -14.70 19.86
CA MET A 513 -2.47 -16.07 20.20
C MET A 513 -3.52 -16.73 21.09
N ASN A 514 -3.59 -18.06 21.06
CA ASN A 514 -4.50 -18.88 21.88
C ASN A 514 -5.98 -18.65 21.55
N VAL A 515 -6.32 -18.42 20.29
CA VAL A 515 -7.70 -18.16 19.88
C VAL A 515 -8.48 -19.46 19.72
N ALA A 516 -9.49 -19.68 20.55
CA ALA A 516 -10.23 -20.94 20.56
C ALA A 516 -11.71 -20.85 20.19
N SER A 517 -12.18 -19.67 19.81
CA SER A 517 -13.56 -19.51 19.37
C SER A 517 -13.64 -18.81 18.02
N ARG A 518 -14.55 -19.30 17.19
CA ARG A 518 -14.86 -18.67 15.90
C ARG A 518 -15.22 -17.20 16.04
N ARG A 519 -16.00 -16.85 17.07
CA ARG A 519 -16.41 -15.45 17.31
C ARG A 519 -15.20 -14.54 17.56
N HIS A 520 -14.21 -15.01 18.31
CA HIS A 520 -13.00 -14.25 18.56
C HIS A 520 -12.17 -14.10 17.27
N LEU A 521 -11.98 -15.20 16.52
CA LEU A 521 -11.30 -15.16 15.22
C LEU A 521 -11.97 -14.20 14.24
N ASP A 522 -13.29 -14.28 14.05
CA ASP A 522 -14.05 -13.42 13.14
C ASP A 522 -13.92 -11.94 13.54
N ARG A 523 -13.97 -11.65 14.85
CA ARG A 523 -13.82 -10.28 15.37
C ARG A 523 -12.40 -9.76 15.14
N TRP A 524 -11.39 -10.57 15.42
CA TRP A 524 -10.00 -10.19 15.22
C TRP A 524 -9.72 -9.97 13.72
N LEU A 525 -10.12 -10.89 12.84
CA LEU A 525 -9.97 -10.73 11.39
C LEU A 525 -10.65 -9.46 10.88
N ARG A 526 -11.88 -9.16 11.35
CA ARG A 526 -12.56 -7.90 10.97
C ARG A 526 -11.78 -6.65 11.39
N ALA A 527 -11.08 -6.69 12.51
CA ALA A 527 -10.29 -5.57 13.03
C ALA A 527 -8.89 -5.49 12.42
N SER A 528 -8.24 -6.62 12.19
CA SER A 528 -6.85 -6.72 11.74
C SER A 528 -6.72 -6.56 10.24
N LEU A 529 -7.62 -7.15 9.43
CA LEU A 529 -7.52 -7.13 7.97
C LEU A 529 -7.37 -5.71 7.37
N PRO A 530 -8.16 -4.68 7.78
CA PRO A 530 -7.94 -3.32 7.32
C PRO A 530 -6.55 -2.76 7.70
N GLN A 531 -6.07 -3.07 8.91
CA GLN A 531 -4.75 -2.63 9.38
C GLN A 531 -3.60 -3.34 8.66
N THR A 532 -3.79 -4.63 8.35
CA THR A 532 -2.87 -5.43 7.53
C THR A 532 -2.71 -4.79 6.16
N LEU A 533 -3.81 -4.37 5.51
CA LEU A 533 -3.75 -3.64 4.23
C LEU A 533 -3.02 -2.29 4.32
N ASP A 534 -3.20 -1.54 5.39
CA ASP A 534 -2.49 -0.26 5.56
C ASP A 534 -0.98 -0.46 5.84
N ALA A 535 -0.62 -1.56 6.51
CA ALA A 535 0.77 -1.98 6.71
C ALA A 535 1.45 -2.40 5.39
N TYR A 536 0.72 -3.01 4.45
CA TYR A 536 1.24 -3.39 3.13
C TYR A 536 1.73 -2.20 2.29
N ARG A 537 1.17 -1.02 2.56
CA ARG A 537 1.55 0.23 1.89
C ARG A 537 2.64 1.00 2.64
N ASN A 538 2.79 0.80 3.95
CA ASN A 538 3.73 1.53 4.78
C ASN A 538 4.49 0.54 5.66
N ALA A 539 5.76 0.28 5.33
CA ALA A 539 6.62 -0.54 6.18
C ALA A 539 6.54 -0.08 7.64
N ARG A 540 6.15 -1.01 8.53
CA ARG A 540 6.09 -0.70 9.95
C ARG A 540 7.51 -0.37 10.42
N PRO A 541 7.72 0.77 11.09
CA PRO A 541 8.96 1.03 11.78
C PRO A 541 9.21 -0.09 12.78
N SER A 542 10.39 -0.71 12.72
CA SER A 542 10.82 -1.69 13.71
C SER A 542 10.67 -1.05 15.09
N ALA A 543 9.91 -1.68 16.00
CA ALA A 543 9.68 -1.16 17.34
C ALA A 543 11.00 -0.94 18.09
N ASP A 544 11.99 -1.81 17.89
CA ASP A 544 13.33 -1.67 18.47
C ASP A 544 14.13 -0.52 17.84
N LYS A 545 14.08 -0.34 16.52
CA LYS A 545 14.74 0.81 15.86
C LYS A 545 14.06 2.12 16.24
N ALA A 546 12.74 2.14 16.33
CA ALA A 546 11.95 3.29 16.75
C ALA A 546 12.21 3.65 18.21
N ARG A 547 12.36 2.66 19.11
CA ARG A 547 12.69 2.87 20.52
C ARG A 547 14.12 3.39 20.69
N ARG A 548 15.11 2.85 19.96
CA ARG A 548 16.48 3.39 19.94
C ARG A 548 16.51 4.83 19.41
N LEU A 549 15.73 5.11 18.37
CA LEU A 549 15.61 6.46 17.81
C LEU A 549 14.89 7.42 18.78
N GLU A 550 13.88 6.96 19.52
CA GLU A 550 13.21 7.74 20.58
C GLU A 550 14.16 8.00 21.77
N GLU A 551 15.01 7.03 22.12
CA GLU A 551 16.09 7.19 23.10
C GLU A 551 17.17 8.19 22.64
N GLU A 552 17.50 8.20 21.34
CA GLU A 552 18.45 9.16 20.73
C GLU A 552 17.87 10.58 20.56
N LEU A 553 16.57 10.69 20.21
CA LEU A 553 15.91 11.97 19.95
C LEU A 553 15.21 12.57 21.18
N GLY A 554 15.07 11.82 22.27
CA GLY A 554 14.38 12.23 23.50
C GLY A 554 12.87 12.51 23.33
N THR A 555 12.30 12.20 22.16
CA THR A 555 10.90 12.46 21.80
C THR A 555 10.39 11.41 20.81
N ARG A 556 9.07 11.11 20.85
CA ARG A 556 8.46 10.13 19.95
C ARG A 556 8.59 10.56 18.48
N PRO A 557 9.21 9.74 17.61
CA PRO A 557 9.37 10.11 16.20
C PRO A 557 8.01 10.16 15.49
N SER A 558 7.83 11.15 14.61
CA SER A 558 6.63 11.26 13.79
C SER A 558 6.53 10.09 12.79
N GLY A 559 5.31 9.74 12.36
CA GLY A 559 5.08 8.65 11.41
C GLY A 559 5.80 8.82 10.06
N ALA A 560 6.30 10.02 9.74
CA ALA A 560 7.16 10.28 8.58
C ALA A 560 8.65 10.02 8.88
N MET A 561 9.14 10.35 10.09
CA MET A 561 10.52 10.03 10.50
C MET A 561 10.72 8.52 10.69
N ALA A 562 9.69 7.82 11.17
CA ALA A 562 9.73 6.38 11.34
C ALA A 562 9.91 5.63 10.00
N ARG A 563 9.43 6.20 8.88
CA ARG A 563 9.60 5.65 7.51
C ARG A 563 11.04 5.76 6.99
N LEU A 564 11.79 6.77 7.42
CA LEU A 564 13.21 6.93 7.05
C LEU A 564 14.13 5.91 7.76
N VAL A 565 13.66 5.33 8.86
CA VAL A 565 14.42 4.39 9.71
C VAL A 565 14.23 2.93 9.27
N THR A 566 13.26 2.66 8.38
CA THR A 566 12.99 1.34 7.79
C THR A 566 13.73 1.06 6.49
N GLU A 567 14.20 2.09 5.78
CA GLU A 567 14.87 1.95 4.48
C GLU A 567 16.41 1.86 4.57
N GLY A 568 16.94 1.67 5.79
CA GLY A 568 18.37 1.47 6.06
C GLY A 568 18.73 0.01 6.37
#